data_AF-A0AAU3FJ48-F1
#
_entry.id   AF-A0AAU3FJ48-F1
#
_cell.length_a   1.000
_cell.length_b   1.000
_cell.length_c   1.000
_cell.angle_alpha   90.00
_cell.angle_beta   90.00
_cell.angle_gamma   90.00
#
_symmetry.space_group_name_H-M   'P 1'
#
loop_
_entity.id
_entity.type
_entity.pdbx_description
1 polymer ?
#
loop_
_entity_poly.entity_id
_entity_poly.type
_entity_poly.pdbx_seq_one_letter_code
_entity_poly.pdbx_strand_id
1 'polypeptide(L)'
;MAAGAIGLAVGLAVSTAPLALAAGGLTASLVKTSTWPGGYGADYVLTNGGATAVTTWAVEFDLPTGTSVSNSWSSVRTQNGQHYRFTNAGYNGTVAPGGSESFGFNVSGAGNPTNCTVNGDPCVGGGPAPTTTPAPTTPPPTTPAPTTPPPTTAPPGTTVNVSTAAQLQAALAAAAPGQTIQLAAGTYRGSFVTTRAGTSASRITLTGPRGAVLVNDGPAGTGPSCPAPTAGWDSGYGLWLFDAPYWNLTGFTVAESKKGIVLDNSHHVAIDGVYVHHTEDEAVHFRRSSADGIIRNSVITDTGLTQPGYGEGVYLGSAQSNFGCHGNSGGMDRSDRVQVLNNRIGPRVTAEHVDIKEGTEGGVIRGNTFDGQGISGANSGDSWIDAKGNGYLVEGNTGTFRAPGTFANGYETHNLLTGYGCGNVWRGNTSDLGGVGRYAVYVSSTSKCPANPNVVHASNTVTNAVNGLTNIAVTP
;
A
#
# COMPACT_ATOMS: atom_id res chain seq x y z
N MET A 1 53.13 68.53 33.45
CA MET A 1 51.72 68.44 33.88
C MET A 1 50.91 67.97 32.69
N ALA A 2 50.26 66.82 32.81
CA ALA A 2 49.57 66.15 31.70
C ALA A 2 48.19 66.78 31.47
N ALA A 3 47.85 67.05 30.21
CA ALA A 3 46.49 67.36 29.79
C ALA A 3 46.22 66.61 28.48
N GLY A 4 45.32 65.65 28.54
CA GLY A 4 44.89 64.83 27.42
C GLY A 4 43.86 65.54 26.55
N ALA A 5 43.90 65.27 25.25
CA ALA A 5 42.85 65.60 24.30
C ALA A 5 42.36 64.29 23.67
N ILE A 6 41.08 63.99 23.92
CA ILE A 6 40.35 62.82 23.42
C ILE A 6 39.86 63.14 22.01
N GLY A 7 40.29 62.35 21.03
CA GLY A 7 39.82 62.38 19.65
C GLY A 7 38.52 61.60 19.47
N LEU A 8 37.54 62.25 18.86
CA LEU A 8 36.21 61.73 18.53
C LEU A 8 36.31 60.69 17.38
N ALA A 9 35.92 59.44 17.62
CA ALA A 9 35.77 58.42 16.57
C ALA A 9 34.28 58.12 16.35
N VAL A 10 33.82 58.32 15.11
CA VAL A 10 32.47 57.99 14.65
C VAL A 10 32.39 56.48 14.44
N GLY A 11 31.72 55.76 15.34
CA GLY A 11 31.40 54.35 15.19
C GLY A 11 30.12 54.15 14.39
N LEU A 12 30.23 53.55 13.21
CA LEU A 12 29.10 53.02 12.45
C LEU A 12 28.46 51.90 13.28
N ALA A 13 27.26 52.14 13.83
CA ALA A 13 26.50 51.10 14.52
C ALA A 13 25.95 50.11 13.49
N VAL A 14 26.58 48.94 13.36
CA VAL A 14 25.97 47.80 12.68
C VAL A 14 24.85 47.30 13.58
N SER A 15 23.61 47.60 13.19
CA SER A 15 22.41 47.01 13.76
C SER A 15 22.39 45.51 13.44
N THR A 16 22.92 44.68 14.33
CA THR A 16 22.59 43.25 14.35
C THR A 16 21.17 43.12 14.88
N ALA A 17 20.18 43.08 13.99
CA ALA A 17 18.85 42.60 14.37
C ALA A 17 19.04 41.15 14.87
N PRO A 18 18.63 40.82 16.10
CA PRO A 18 18.63 39.42 16.51
C PRO A 18 17.71 38.65 15.56
N LEU A 19 18.17 37.49 15.08
CA LEU A 19 17.28 36.48 14.52
C LEU A 19 16.24 36.21 15.60
N ALA A 20 14.99 36.61 15.36
CA ALA A 20 13.87 36.17 16.16
C ALA A 20 13.77 34.65 15.97
N LEU A 21 14.34 33.88 16.90
CA LEU A 21 13.97 32.47 17.03
C LEU A 21 12.48 32.46 17.37
N ALA A 22 11.67 31.89 16.48
CA ALA A 22 10.29 31.57 16.79
C ALA A 22 10.27 30.79 18.11
N ALA A 23 9.54 31.31 19.09
CA ALA A 23 9.38 30.66 20.37
C ALA A 23 8.63 29.33 20.15
N GLY A 24 9.34 28.21 20.27
CA GLY A 24 8.82 26.84 20.42
C GLY A 24 7.56 26.50 19.62
N GLY A 25 7.70 26.09 18.37
CA GLY A 25 6.58 25.63 17.56
C GLY A 25 7.10 24.91 16.34
N LEU A 26 6.33 23.95 15.83
CA LEU A 26 6.70 23.07 14.72
C LEU A 26 7.29 23.81 13.51
N THR A 27 8.43 23.38 12.99
CA THR A 27 9.01 23.94 11.76
C THR A 27 8.79 23.01 10.59
N ALA A 28 8.53 23.53 9.38
CA ALA A 28 8.43 22.73 8.16
C ALA A 28 9.49 23.17 7.13
N SER A 29 10.17 22.20 6.51
CA SER A 29 11.17 22.44 5.45
C SER A 29 10.88 21.61 4.22
N LEU A 30 10.92 22.24 3.04
CA LEU A 30 10.72 21.55 1.76
C LEU A 30 12.02 20.87 1.31
N VAL A 31 11.92 19.61 0.91
CA VAL A 31 13.00 18.81 0.33
C VAL A 31 12.52 18.27 -1.01
N LYS A 32 13.14 18.67 -2.12
CA LYS A 32 12.85 18.04 -3.42
C LYS A 32 13.49 16.66 -3.45
N THR A 33 12.68 15.63 -3.62
CA THR A 33 13.12 14.23 -3.62
C THR A 33 13.47 13.74 -5.02
N SER A 34 12.86 14.32 -6.06
CA SER A 34 13.10 13.97 -7.46
C SER A 34 12.64 15.11 -8.39
N THR A 35 13.14 15.16 -9.63
CA THR A 35 12.73 16.14 -10.64
C THR A 35 12.78 15.51 -12.03
N TRP A 36 11.80 15.82 -12.88
CA TRP A 36 11.70 15.33 -14.25
C TRP A 36 11.21 16.42 -15.20
N PRO A 37 11.28 16.24 -16.53
CA PRO A 37 10.72 17.19 -17.47
C PRO A 37 9.23 17.43 -17.20
N GLY A 38 8.89 18.66 -16.78
CA GLY A 38 7.51 19.04 -16.49
C GLY A 38 7.01 18.74 -15.08
N GLY A 39 7.87 18.36 -14.11
CA GLY A 39 7.42 18.18 -12.72
C GLY A 39 8.51 17.82 -11.72
N TYR A 40 8.13 17.67 -10.45
CA TYR A 40 9.02 17.22 -9.38
C TYR A 40 8.24 16.58 -8.22
N GLY A 41 8.90 15.71 -7.47
CA GLY A 41 8.44 15.22 -6.17
C GLY A 41 9.13 15.99 -5.04
N ALA A 42 8.40 16.31 -3.98
CA ALA A 42 8.96 16.96 -2.81
C ALA A 42 8.26 16.53 -1.52
N ASP A 43 9.02 16.55 -0.43
CA ASP A 43 8.55 16.30 0.92
C ASP A 43 8.61 17.59 1.73
N TYR A 44 7.64 17.79 2.62
CA TYR A 44 7.81 18.66 3.78
C TYR A 44 8.21 17.82 4.98
N VAL A 45 9.33 18.16 5.60
CA VAL A 45 9.76 17.60 6.88
C VAL A 45 9.37 18.56 7.99
N LEU A 46 8.50 18.10 8.88
CA LEU A 46 8.04 18.81 10.06
C LEU A 46 8.91 18.40 11.25
N THR A 47 9.45 19.34 12.01
CA THR A 47 10.29 19.06 13.18
C THR A 47 9.81 19.87 14.37
N ASN A 48 9.60 19.21 15.51
CA ASN A 48 9.14 19.86 16.72
C ASN A 48 10.35 20.23 17.61
N GLY A 49 10.81 21.47 17.50
CA GLY A 49 11.85 22.03 18.38
C GLY A 49 11.35 22.49 19.75
N GLY A 50 10.05 22.35 20.04
CA GLY A 50 9.42 22.76 21.30
C GLY A 50 9.50 21.68 22.39
N ALA A 51 9.11 22.05 23.61
CA ALA A 51 9.10 21.16 24.77
C ALA A 51 7.80 20.33 24.92
N THR A 52 6.78 20.59 24.10
CA THR A 52 5.46 19.93 24.15
C THR A 52 5.16 19.23 22.82
N ALA A 53 4.51 18.08 22.87
CA ALA A 53 4.09 17.38 21.65
C ALA A 53 3.06 18.21 20.87
N VAL A 54 3.18 18.24 19.55
CA VAL A 54 2.17 18.80 18.65
C VAL A 54 1.26 17.66 18.24
N THR A 55 -0.05 17.77 18.44
CA THR A 55 -0.99 16.65 18.21
C THR A 55 -1.61 16.65 16.81
N THR A 56 -1.53 17.78 16.10
CA THR A 56 -2.01 17.96 14.73
C THR A 56 -1.14 18.99 14.02
N TRP A 57 -0.98 18.86 12.70
CA TRP A 57 -0.26 19.84 11.90
C TRP A 57 -1.03 20.19 10.62
N ALA A 58 -0.81 21.40 10.15
CA ALA A 58 -1.26 21.90 8.87
C ALA A 58 -0.12 22.65 8.17
N VAL A 59 0.21 22.28 6.94
CA VAL A 59 1.16 23.02 6.08
C VAL A 59 0.41 23.61 4.90
N GLU A 60 0.61 24.90 4.67
CA GLU A 60 -0.08 25.67 3.63
C GLU A 60 0.93 26.38 2.75
N PHE A 61 0.74 26.43 1.43
CA PHE A 61 1.58 27.17 0.50
C PHE A 61 0.87 27.46 -0.83
N ASP A 62 1.42 28.40 -1.60
CA ASP A 62 0.96 28.74 -2.94
C ASP A 62 1.92 28.24 -4.02
N LEU A 63 1.37 27.76 -5.16
CA LEU A 63 2.14 27.48 -6.38
C LEU A 63 1.85 28.52 -7.47
N PRO A 64 2.83 28.92 -8.29
CA PRO A 64 2.58 29.86 -9.38
C PRO A 64 1.71 29.22 -10.49
N THR A 65 1.00 30.04 -11.27
CA THR A 65 0.19 29.59 -12.41
C THR A 65 0.98 28.70 -13.36
N GLY A 66 0.34 27.64 -13.87
CA GLY A 66 1.00 26.62 -14.69
C GLY A 66 1.77 25.57 -13.87
N THR A 67 1.67 25.64 -12.53
CA THR A 67 2.19 24.63 -11.61
C THR A 67 1.09 24.18 -10.66
N SER A 68 0.89 22.87 -10.50
CA SER A 68 -0.13 22.31 -9.61
C SER A 68 0.35 21.04 -8.91
N VAL A 69 -0.17 20.80 -7.70
CA VAL A 69 0.08 19.54 -7.00
C VAL A 69 -0.75 18.45 -7.67
N SER A 70 -0.12 17.45 -8.25
CA SER A 70 -0.80 16.34 -8.94
C SER A 70 -1.28 15.27 -7.95
N ASN A 71 -0.46 14.85 -7.00
CA ASN A 71 -0.83 13.94 -5.91
C ASN A 71 -0.10 14.29 -4.61
N SER A 72 -0.55 13.73 -3.48
CA SER A 72 0.12 13.84 -2.18
C SER A 72 -0.14 12.60 -1.32
N TRP A 73 0.84 12.22 -0.50
CA TRP A 73 0.77 11.11 0.44
C TRP A 73 1.05 11.60 1.87
N SER A 74 0.75 10.75 2.86
CA SER A 74 0.91 11.05 4.29
C SER A 74 0.26 12.37 4.73
N SER A 75 -0.75 12.83 3.99
CA SER A 75 -1.45 14.08 4.24
C SER A 75 -2.87 14.03 3.66
N VAL A 76 -3.78 14.82 4.23
CA VAL A 76 -5.07 15.16 3.62
C VAL A 76 -4.91 16.53 2.97
N ARG A 77 -5.06 16.58 1.64
CA ARG A 77 -4.89 17.79 0.83
C ARG A 77 -6.23 18.44 0.47
N THR A 78 -6.32 19.74 0.68
CA THR A 78 -7.37 20.61 0.12
C THR A 78 -6.73 21.71 -0.73
N GLN A 79 -7.49 22.27 -1.68
CA GLN A 79 -6.99 23.27 -2.62
C GLN A 79 -8.07 24.32 -2.91
N ASN A 80 -7.65 25.59 -3.00
CA ASN A 80 -8.45 26.68 -3.55
C ASN A 80 -7.61 27.46 -4.56
N GLY A 81 -7.87 27.26 -5.85
CA GLY A 81 -7.04 27.82 -6.91
C GLY A 81 -5.59 27.35 -6.80
N GLN A 82 -4.66 28.27 -6.60
CA GLN A 82 -3.23 27.99 -6.48
C GLN A 82 -2.75 27.82 -5.03
N HIS A 83 -3.65 27.92 -4.07
CA HIS A 83 -3.38 27.76 -2.65
C HIS A 83 -3.67 26.31 -2.22
N TYR A 84 -2.70 25.67 -1.57
CA TYR A 84 -2.75 24.29 -1.11
C TYR A 84 -2.62 24.20 0.39
N ARG A 85 -3.43 23.35 1.01
CA ARG A 85 -3.41 23.06 2.44
C ARG A 85 -3.35 21.56 2.68
N PHE A 86 -2.36 21.13 3.45
CA PHE A 86 -2.09 19.76 3.82
C PHE A 86 -2.24 19.59 5.33
N THR A 87 -2.99 18.59 5.77
CA THR A 87 -3.13 18.22 7.19
C THR A 87 -2.73 16.77 7.40
N ASN A 88 -2.53 16.37 8.66
CA ASN A 88 -2.14 14.99 8.99
C ASN A 88 -3.14 13.94 8.48
N ALA A 89 -2.64 12.79 8.03
CA ALA A 89 -3.42 11.65 7.53
C ALA A 89 -4.00 10.77 8.67
N GLY A 90 -4.36 11.39 9.80
CA GLY A 90 -4.84 10.70 11.00
C GLY A 90 -3.74 10.01 11.82
N TYR A 91 -2.88 9.19 11.20
CA TYR A 91 -1.86 8.41 11.91
C TYR A 91 -0.59 9.21 12.27
N ASN A 92 -0.23 10.22 11.49
CA ASN A 92 0.99 11.02 11.66
C ASN A 92 0.72 12.41 12.26
N GLY A 93 -0.35 12.56 13.04
CA GLY A 93 -0.71 13.86 13.64
C GLY A 93 0.23 14.29 14.77
N THR A 94 0.76 13.34 15.53
CA THR A 94 1.53 13.63 16.74
C THR A 94 3.03 13.73 16.45
N VAL A 95 3.61 14.92 16.63
CA VAL A 95 5.07 15.16 16.58
C VAL A 95 5.57 15.41 18.00
N ALA A 96 6.23 14.42 18.60
CA ALA A 96 6.80 14.54 19.95
C ALA A 96 7.90 15.62 20.02
N PRO A 97 8.23 16.17 21.22
CA PRO A 97 9.38 17.06 21.39
C PRO A 97 10.66 16.44 20.83
N GLY A 98 11.38 17.17 19.97
CA GLY A 98 12.57 16.70 19.25
C GLY A 98 12.30 15.70 18.12
N GLY A 99 11.04 15.34 17.87
CA GLY A 99 10.63 14.43 16.81
C GLY A 99 10.41 15.12 15.47
N SER A 100 10.28 14.30 14.42
CA SER A 100 9.94 14.76 13.07
C SER A 100 8.87 13.87 12.44
N GLU A 101 8.07 14.48 11.57
CA GLU A 101 7.12 13.81 10.69
C GLU A 101 7.29 14.35 9.28
N SER A 102 6.81 13.62 8.28
CA SER A 102 6.89 14.10 6.88
C SER A 102 5.65 13.74 6.09
N PHE A 103 5.33 14.60 5.13
CA PHE A 103 4.43 14.27 4.04
C PHE A 103 5.06 14.69 2.71
N GLY A 104 4.63 14.04 1.63
CA GLY A 104 5.15 14.34 0.32
C GLY A 104 4.07 14.56 -0.72
N PHE A 105 4.49 15.12 -1.84
CA PHE A 105 3.62 15.49 -2.94
C PHE A 105 4.37 15.57 -4.26
N ASN A 106 3.64 15.31 -5.34
CA ASN A 106 4.11 15.49 -6.70
C ASN A 106 3.54 16.77 -7.29
N VAL A 107 4.35 17.47 -8.06
CA VAL A 107 4.01 18.73 -8.73
C VAL A 107 4.15 18.56 -10.23
N SER A 108 3.10 18.95 -10.96
CA SER A 108 3.14 19.19 -12.40
C SER A 108 3.50 20.67 -12.62
N GLY A 109 4.51 20.94 -13.43
CA GLY A 109 5.10 22.28 -13.63
C GLY A 109 6.42 22.49 -12.87
N ALA A 110 7.05 23.64 -13.11
CA ALA A 110 8.38 23.96 -12.57
C ALA A 110 8.37 24.95 -11.39
N GLY A 111 7.20 25.46 -11.01
CA GLY A 111 7.06 26.44 -9.93
C GLY A 111 7.35 25.86 -8.54
N ASN A 112 7.99 26.64 -7.68
CA ASN A 112 8.26 26.25 -6.29
C ASN A 112 7.15 26.77 -5.36
N PRO A 113 6.91 26.11 -4.20
CA PRO A 113 6.04 26.62 -3.16
C PRO A 113 6.49 28.00 -2.67
N THR A 114 5.52 28.90 -2.48
CA THR A 114 5.70 30.24 -1.89
C THR A 114 4.70 30.43 -0.75
N ASN A 115 4.89 31.44 0.09
CA ASN A 115 4.01 31.74 1.23
C ASN A 115 3.76 30.54 2.16
N CYS A 116 4.79 29.71 2.37
CA CYS A 116 4.66 28.51 3.17
C CYS A 116 4.43 28.85 4.65
N THR A 117 3.41 28.26 5.26
CA THR A 117 3.18 28.27 6.70
C THR A 117 2.98 26.86 7.25
N VAL A 118 3.32 26.67 8.52
CA VAL A 118 3.05 25.46 9.32
C VAL A 118 2.32 25.89 10.58
N ASN A 119 1.09 25.42 10.78
CA ASN A 119 0.19 25.85 11.86
C ASN A 119 0.02 27.38 11.97
N GLY A 120 0.13 28.10 10.84
CA GLY A 120 0.03 29.56 10.77
C GLY A 120 1.37 30.30 10.91
N ASP A 121 2.44 29.62 11.33
CA ASP A 121 3.78 30.21 11.42
C ASP A 121 4.57 30.03 10.12
N PRO A 122 5.44 30.98 9.71
CA PRO A 122 6.24 30.84 8.49
C PRO A 122 7.14 29.59 8.50
N CYS A 123 7.18 28.87 7.38
CA CYS A 123 8.12 27.76 7.21
C CYS A 123 9.58 28.24 7.18
N VAL A 124 10.50 27.44 7.72
CA VAL A 124 11.92 27.77 7.73
C VAL A 124 12.51 27.43 6.35
N GLY A 125 13.05 28.42 5.65
CA GLY A 125 13.60 28.27 4.30
C GLY A 125 12.73 28.81 3.16
N GLY A 126 11.60 29.47 3.46
CA GLY A 126 10.81 30.23 2.48
C GLY A 126 11.18 31.72 2.47
N GLY A 127 12.16 32.14 1.67
CA GLY A 127 12.53 33.55 1.43
C GLY A 127 13.16 33.73 0.03
N PRO A 128 13.11 34.95 -0.57
CA PRO A 128 13.02 35.16 -2.02
C PRO A 128 14.27 34.80 -2.83
N ALA A 129 14.05 34.64 -4.14
CA ALA A 129 14.98 34.15 -5.16
C ALA A 129 16.41 34.71 -5.09
N PRO A 130 17.46 33.88 -5.30
CA PRO A 130 18.78 34.39 -5.62
C PRO A 130 18.76 34.97 -7.04
N THR A 131 19.10 36.26 -7.16
CA THR A 131 19.41 36.90 -8.44
C THR A 131 20.49 36.13 -9.18
N THR A 132 20.16 35.62 -10.37
CA THR A 132 21.09 34.92 -11.25
C THR A 132 22.03 35.90 -11.94
N THR A 133 23.32 35.83 -11.61
CA THR A 133 24.40 36.28 -12.51
C THR A 133 24.49 35.30 -13.69
N PRO A 134 24.57 35.77 -14.95
CA PRO A 134 24.57 34.86 -16.10
C PRO A 134 25.94 34.18 -16.23
N ALA A 135 25.95 32.84 -16.24
CA ALA A 135 27.11 32.03 -16.59
C ALA A 135 27.08 31.65 -18.09
N PRO A 136 28.25 31.45 -18.74
CA PRO A 136 28.37 31.43 -20.19
C PRO A 136 27.75 30.21 -20.86
N THR A 137 27.10 30.43 -22.00
CA THR A 137 26.59 29.41 -22.92
C THR A 137 27.72 28.58 -23.52
N THR A 138 27.83 27.32 -23.10
CA THR A 138 28.40 26.26 -23.94
C THR A 138 27.41 25.08 -23.95
N PRO A 139 27.08 24.51 -25.13
CA PRO A 139 26.15 23.38 -25.21
C PRO A 139 26.73 22.15 -24.51
N PRO A 140 25.92 21.35 -23.79
CA PRO A 140 26.37 20.07 -23.26
C PRO A 140 26.69 19.10 -24.41
N PRO A 141 27.68 18.19 -24.24
CA PRO A 141 27.96 17.18 -25.23
C PRO A 141 26.78 16.21 -25.33
N THR A 142 26.27 15.99 -26.53
CA THR A 142 25.32 14.91 -26.84
C THR A 142 26.03 13.57 -26.64
N THR A 143 25.79 12.94 -25.49
CA THR A 143 26.19 11.54 -25.27
C THR A 143 25.13 10.64 -25.92
N PRO A 144 25.48 9.73 -26.84
CA PRO A 144 24.52 8.79 -27.41
C PRO A 144 23.88 7.92 -26.33
N ALA A 145 22.62 7.53 -26.54
CA ALA A 145 21.92 6.57 -25.69
C ALA A 145 22.75 5.28 -25.53
N PRO A 146 22.77 4.64 -24.34
CA PRO A 146 23.44 3.36 -24.17
C PRO A 146 22.74 2.30 -25.02
N THR A 147 23.32 1.95 -26.16
CA THR A 147 22.96 0.73 -26.90
C THR A 147 23.60 -0.46 -26.21
N THR A 148 22.97 -0.94 -25.14
CA THR A 148 23.31 -2.25 -24.57
C THR A 148 22.45 -3.30 -25.27
N PRO A 149 23.02 -4.36 -25.87
CA PRO A 149 22.23 -5.47 -26.40
C PRO A 149 21.33 -6.09 -25.32
N PRO A 150 20.19 -6.70 -25.67
CA PRO A 150 19.37 -7.42 -24.71
C PRO A 150 20.22 -8.47 -24.00
N PRO A 151 20.08 -8.65 -22.67
CA PRO A 151 20.91 -9.58 -21.94
C PRO A 151 20.69 -10.99 -22.48
N THR A 152 21.80 -11.63 -22.82
CA THR A 152 21.91 -13.06 -23.04
C THR A 152 21.34 -13.78 -21.82
N THR A 153 20.59 -14.85 -22.06
CA THR A 153 19.95 -15.71 -21.05
C THR A 153 20.93 -16.00 -19.91
N ALA A 154 20.66 -15.45 -18.73
CA ALA A 154 21.47 -15.76 -17.55
C ALA A 154 21.34 -17.26 -17.24
N PRO A 155 22.43 -17.95 -16.84
CA PRO A 155 22.35 -19.36 -16.47
C PRO A 155 21.31 -19.59 -15.35
N PRO A 156 20.56 -20.71 -15.39
CA PRO A 156 19.71 -21.13 -14.29
C PRO A 156 20.49 -21.17 -12.96
N GLY A 157 19.90 -20.65 -11.87
CA GLY A 157 20.52 -20.64 -10.54
C GLY A 157 21.38 -19.42 -10.22
N THR A 158 21.45 -18.41 -11.10
CA THR A 158 22.20 -17.18 -10.84
C THR A 158 21.44 -16.23 -9.89
N THR A 159 22.19 -15.54 -9.03
CA THR A 159 21.66 -14.49 -8.15
C THR A 159 21.99 -13.11 -8.74
N VAL A 160 20.98 -12.24 -8.85
CA VAL A 160 21.10 -10.83 -9.24
C VAL A 160 20.86 -9.98 -8.01
N ASN A 161 21.91 -9.34 -7.50
CA ASN A 161 21.79 -8.41 -6.39
C ASN A 161 21.32 -7.04 -6.92
N VAL A 162 20.30 -6.48 -6.29
CA VAL A 162 19.77 -5.16 -6.64
C VAL A 162 19.67 -4.28 -5.39
N SER A 163 20.01 -3.01 -5.53
CA SER A 163 20.04 -2.00 -4.46
C SER A 163 19.33 -0.70 -4.83
N THR A 164 18.82 -0.60 -6.06
CA THR A 164 18.06 0.56 -6.55
C THR A 164 16.82 0.12 -7.31
N ALA A 165 15.83 1.02 -7.42
CA ALA A 165 14.61 0.77 -8.19
C ALA A 165 14.90 0.42 -9.66
N ALA A 166 15.81 1.14 -10.31
CA ALA A 166 16.19 0.87 -11.70
C ALA A 166 16.82 -0.53 -11.88
N GLN A 167 17.65 -0.97 -10.93
CA GLN A 167 18.22 -2.33 -10.96
C GLN A 167 17.14 -3.39 -10.79
N LEU A 168 16.19 -3.18 -9.88
CA LEU A 168 15.07 -4.09 -9.68
C LEU A 168 14.19 -4.18 -10.93
N GLN A 169 13.83 -3.05 -11.54
CA GLN A 169 13.05 -3.00 -12.78
C GLN A 169 13.74 -3.77 -13.91
N ALA A 170 15.05 -3.55 -14.11
CA ALA A 170 15.82 -4.27 -15.10
C ALA A 170 15.88 -5.77 -14.82
N ALA A 171 16.06 -6.17 -13.54
CA ALA A 171 16.10 -7.57 -13.13
C ALA A 171 14.74 -8.26 -13.35
N LEU A 172 13.63 -7.62 -13.00
CA LEU A 172 12.27 -8.15 -13.22
C LEU A 172 11.96 -8.33 -14.72
N ALA A 173 12.43 -7.41 -15.57
CA ALA A 173 12.25 -7.48 -17.02
C ALA A 173 13.12 -8.57 -17.69
N ALA A 174 14.27 -8.91 -17.10
CA ALA A 174 15.22 -9.89 -17.62
C ALA A 174 15.14 -11.27 -16.94
N ALA A 175 14.27 -11.43 -15.95
CA ALA A 175 14.22 -12.62 -15.11
C ALA A 175 14.05 -13.92 -15.91
N ALA A 176 14.77 -14.97 -15.52
CA ALA A 176 14.72 -16.29 -16.15
C ALA A 176 14.44 -17.40 -15.11
N PRO A 177 13.84 -18.54 -15.51
CA PRO A 177 13.56 -19.67 -14.61
C PRO A 177 14.77 -20.09 -13.76
N GLY A 178 14.56 -20.22 -12.45
CA GLY A 178 15.59 -20.61 -11.47
C GLY A 178 16.49 -19.46 -11.00
N GLN A 179 16.30 -18.24 -11.50
CA GLN A 179 17.06 -17.07 -11.05
C GLN A 179 16.55 -16.53 -9.71
N THR A 180 17.45 -15.98 -8.91
CA THR A 180 17.11 -15.23 -7.69
C THR A 180 17.44 -13.75 -7.88
N ILE A 181 16.49 -12.86 -7.61
CA ILE A 181 16.69 -11.42 -7.49
C ILE A 181 16.74 -11.12 -5.98
N GLN A 182 17.91 -10.71 -5.51
CA GLN A 182 18.17 -10.41 -4.10
C GLN A 182 18.14 -8.89 -3.89
N LEU A 183 17.11 -8.42 -3.20
CA LEU A 183 16.98 -7.04 -2.74
C LEU A 183 17.93 -6.80 -1.57
N ALA A 184 18.69 -5.71 -1.62
CA ALA A 184 19.29 -5.09 -0.45
C ALA A 184 18.21 -4.37 0.37
N ALA A 185 18.48 -4.09 1.65
CA ALA A 185 17.61 -3.19 2.42
C ALA A 185 17.65 -1.77 1.81
N GLY A 186 16.51 -1.09 1.80
CA GLY A 186 16.33 0.21 1.19
C GLY A 186 14.93 0.39 0.60
N THR A 187 14.58 1.63 0.29
CA THR A 187 13.32 1.95 -0.38
C THR A 187 13.52 1.98 -1.89
N TYR A 188 12.68 1.25 -2.61
CA TYR A 188 12.62 1.19 -4.06
C TYR A 188 11.32 1.89 -4.48
N ARG A 189 11.42 3.15 -4.92
CA ARG A 189 10.26 3.89 -5.45
C ARG A 189 10.16 3.71 -6.97
N GLY A 190 9.02 3.23 -7.46
CA GLY A 190 8.73 3.10 -8.89
C GLY A 190 7.73 1.99 -9.22
N SER A 191 7.48 1.82 -10.53
CA SER A 191 6.62 0.74 -11.03
C SER A 191 7.41 -0.56 -11.15
N PHE A 192 6.93 -1.63 -10.50
CA PHE A 192 7.57 -2.95 -10.51
C PHE A 192 6.63 -3.99 -11.12
N VAL A 193 6.92 -4.37 -12.36
CA VAL A 193 6.12 -5.35 -13.12
C VAL A 193 7.02 -6.42 -13.70
N THR A 194 6.55 -7.67 -13.71
CA THR A 194 7.17 -8.74 -14.47
C THR A 194 6.14 -9.52 -15.28
N THR A 195 6.56 -9.90 -16.49
CA THR A 195 5.84 -10.80 -17.41
C THR A 195 6.68 -12.06 -17.70
N ARG A 196 7.65 -12.35 -16.83
CA ARG A 196 8.54 -13.51 -16.96
C ARG A 196 8.00 -14.66 -16.15
N ALA A 197 7.83 -15.82 -16.78
CA ALA A 197 7.37 -17.03 -16.12
C ALA A 197 8.55 -17.84 -15.58
N GLY A 198 8.41 -18.36 -14.36
CA GLY A 198 9.19 -19.51 -13.91
C GLY A 198 8.60 -20.82 -14.45
N THR A 199 9.12 -21.94 -13.94
CA THR A 199 8.52 -23.26 -14.15
C THR A 199 8.37 -24.00 -12.82
N SER A 200 7.61 -25.08 -12.81
CA SER A 200 7.49 -25.95 -11.63
C SER A 200 8.84 -26.51 -11.16
N ALA A 201 9.76 -26.77 -12.08
CA ALA A 201 11.12 -27.25 -11.79
C ALA A 201 12.09 -26.11 -11.42
N SER A 202 11.87 -24.90 -11.94
CA SER A 202 12.79 -23.77 -11.82
C SER A 202 12.02 -22.47 -11.58
N ARG A 203 11.55 -22.29 -10.34
CA ARG A 203 10.84 -21.08 -9.90
C ARG A 203 11.77 -19.87 -9.91
N ILE A 204 11.25 -18.70 -10.24
CA ILE A 204 11.99 -17.43 -10.11
C ILE A 204 11.77 -16.91 -8.69
N THR A 205 12.82 -16.41 -8.04
CA THR A 205 12.72 -15.90 -6.66
C THR A 205 13.00 -14.41 -6.61
N LEU A 206 12.12 -13.62 -6.00
CA LEU A 206 12.39 -12.27 -5.51
C LEU A 206 12.47 -12.34 -3.98
N THR A 207 13.60 -11.96 -3.40
CA THR A 207 13.83 -12.09 -1.96
C THR A 207 14.54 -10.87 -1.40
N GLY A 208 14.25 -10.52 -0.16
CA GLY A 208 14.84 -9.38 0.53
C GLY A 208 14.56 -9.41 2.03
N PRO A 209 15.34 -8.65 2.83
CA PRO A 209 14.97 -8.40 4.21
C PRO A 209 13.68 -7.55 4.27
N ARG A 210 13.00 -7.52 5.42
CA ARG A 210 11.83 -6.67 5.66
C ARG A 210 12.10 -5.17 5.41
N GLY A 211 13.36 -4.74 5.57
CA GLY A 211 13.79 -3.38 5.25
C GLY A 211 13.97 -3.07 3.76
N ALA A 212 13.78 -4.04 2.85
CA ALA A 212 13.65 -3.79 1.42
C ALA A 212 12.17 -3.45 1.14
N VAL A 213 11.88 -2.18 0.84
CA VAL A 213 10.51 -1.66 0.74
C VAL A 213 10.22 -1.24 -0.69
N LEU A 214 9.29 -1.93 -1.36
CA LEU A 214 8.78 -1.55 -2.67
C LEU A 214 7.65 -0.53 -2.48
N VAL A 215 7.75 0.61 -3.15
CA VAL A 215 6.78 1.69 -3.10
C VAL A 215 6.41 2.13 -4.50
N ASN A 216 5.10 2.25 -4.76
CA ASN A 216 4.56 2.82 -5.98
C ASN A 216 3.56 3.94 -5.66
N ASP A 217 4.11 5.09 -5.30
CA ASP A 217 3.44 6.36 -4.98
C ASP A 217 3.38 7.33 -6.18
N GLY A 218 3.72 6.83 -7.37
CA GLY A 218 3.64 7.58 -8.62
C GLY A 218 2.19 7.93 -8.98
N PRO A 219 1.95 8.97 -9.80
CA PRO A 219 0.61 9.25 -10.29
C PRO A 219 0.15 8.07 -11.14
N ALA A 220 -0.80 7.29 -10.63
CA ALA A 220 -1.52 6.32 -11.45
C ALA A 220 -2.19 7.11 -12.57
N GLY A 221 -1.67 6.99 -13.80
CA GLY A 221 -2.31 7.62 -14.96
C GLY A 221 -3.74 7.12 -15.11
N THR A 222 -4.55 7.75 -15.97
CA THR A 222 -5.86 7.19 -16.35
C THR A 222 -5.64 5.83 -17.02
N GLY A 223 -5.68 4.77 -16.21
CA GLY A 223 -5.41 3.42 -16.67
C GLY A 223 -6.48 2.94 -17.62
N PRO A 224 -6.16 1.94 -18.45
CA PRO A 224 -7.18 1.27 -19.24
C PRO A 224 -8.26 0.70 -18.32
N SER A 225 -9.49 0.62 -18.81
CA SER A 225 -10.61 -0.03 -18.08
C SER A 225 -10.26 -1.45 -17.65
N CYS A 226 -9.40 -2.12 -18.42
CA CYS A 226 -8.78 -3.40 -18.09
C CYS A 226 -7.26 -3.27 -17.99
N PRO A 227 -6.71 -3.19 -16.76
CA PRO A 227 -5.26 -3.16 -16.52
C PRO A 227 -4.51 -4.31 -17.21
N ALA A 228 -3.59 -3.95 -18.09
CA ALA A 228 -2.53 -4.82 -18.60
C ALA A 228 -1.22 -4.02 -18.70
N PRO A 229 -0.04 -4.65 -18.54
CA PRO A 229 1.24 -3.96 -18.63
C PRO A 229 1.35 -3.21 -19.96
N THR A 230 1.41 -1.88 -19.88
CA THR A 230 1.40 -0.98 -21.04
C THR A 230 2.59 -0.05 -20.93
N ALA A 231 3.37 0.08 -22.00
CA ALA A 231 4.56 0.91 -21.99
C ALA A 231 4.20 2.37 -21.66
N GLY A 232 4.92 2.96 -20.70
CA GLY A 232 4.71 4.34 -20.25
C GLY A 232 3.49 4.55 -19.35
N TRP A 233 2.79 3.48 -18.97
CA TRP A 233 1.71 3.54 -17.99
C TRP A 233 2.15 2.92 -16.66
N ASP A 234 1.76 3.56 -15.56
CA ASP A 234 1.96 3.05 -14.21
C ASP A 234 0.62 2.61 -13.61
N SER A 235 0.57 1.36 -13.15
CA SER A 235 -0.61 0.81 -12.50
C SER A 235 -0.84 1.33 -11.08
N GLY A 236 0.21 1.88 -10.45
CA GLY A 236 0.22 2.19 -9.02
C GLY A 236 0.36 0.95 -8.13
N TYR A 237 0.66 -0.23 -8.69
CA TYR A 237 0.82 -1.46 -7.90
C TYR A 237 2.24 -1.57 -7.37
N GLY A 238 2.41 -1.93 -6.10
CA GLY A 238 3.72 -2.07 -5.50
C GLY A 238 4.53 -3.24 -6.07
N LEU A 239 3.85 -4.31 -6.49
CA LEU A 239 4.44 -5.36 -7.32
C LEU A 239 3.35 -6.03 -8.18
N TRP A 240 3.59 -6.14 -9.48
CA TRP A 240 2.65 -6.77 -10.41
C TRP A 240 3.28 -7.94 -11.17
N LEU A 241 2.72 -9.14 -10.98
CA LEU A 241 3.00 -10.30 -11.81
C LEU A 241 1.85 -10.47 -12.80
N PHE A 242 2.14 -10.36 -14.09
CA PHE A 242 1.15 -10.48 -15.16
C PHE A 242 1.59 -11.54 -16.17
N ASP A 243 0.80 -12.60 -16.34
CA ASP A 243 1.19 -13.79 -17.11
C ASP A 243 2.55 -14.39 -16.64
N ALA A 244 2.82 -14.33 -15.33
CA ALA A 244 4.10 -14.66 -14.72
C ALA A 244 3.96 -15.73 -13.62
N PRO A 245 3.63 -17.00 -13.98
CA PRO A 245 3.49 -18.08 -13.00
C PRO A 245 4.84 -18.51 -12.39
N TYR A 246 4.76 -19.31 -11.31
CA TYR A 246 5.90 -19.97 -10.66
C TYR A 246 6.97 -19.04 -10.07
N TRP A 247 6.53 -18.01 -9.33
CA TRP A 247 7.42 -17.16 -8.54
C TRP A 247 7.45 -17.54 -7.05
N ASN A 248 8.56 -17.22 -6.40
CA ASN A 248 8.70 -17.15 -4.95
C ASN A 248 8.96 -15.68 -4.57
N LEU A 249 8.11 -15.10 -3.74
CA LEU A 249 8.22 -13.74 -3.22
C LEU A 249 8.45 -13.85 -1.71
N THR A 250 9.60 -13.40 -1.21
CA THR A 250 10.00 -13.70 0.17
C THR A 250 10.58 -12.51 0.95
N GLY A 251 10.07 -12.28 2.16
CA GLY A 251 10.69 -11.45 3.20
C GLY A 251 10.54 -9.92 3.08
N PHE A 252 10.47 -9.37 1.87
CA PHE A 252 10.44 -7.91 1.64
C PHE A 252 9.10 -7.26 2.01
N THR A 253 9.09 -5.92 2.00
CA THR A 253 7.90 -5.11 2.27
C THR A 253 7.37 -4.48 0.99
N VAL A 254 6.05 -4.37 0.86
CA VAL A 254 5.36 -3.54 -0.14
C VAL A 254 4.53 -2.50 0.60
N ALA A 255 4.71 -1.22 0.29
CA ALA A 255 4.01 -0.14 0.97
C ALA A 255 3.65 1.02 0.05
N GLU A 256 2.82 1.95 0.55
CA GLU A 256 2.56 3.25 -0.08
C GLU A 256 2.23 3.12 -1.58
N SER A 257 1.30 2.22 -1.89
CA SER A 257 0.94 1.87 -3.27
C SER A 257 -0.56 1.85 -3.42
N LYS A 258 -1.08 2.04 -4.64
CA LYS A 258 -2.51 1.91 -4.88
C LYS A 258 -3.01 0.53 -4.46
N LYS A 259 -2.33 -0.50 -4.94
CA LYS A 259 -2.51 -1.90 -4.53
C LYS A 259 -1.14 -2.46 -4.14
N GLY A 260 -1.09 -3.45 -3.26
CA GLY A 260 0.17 -4.07 -2.87
C GLY A 260 0.70 -5.01 -3.96
N ILE A 261 0.51 -6.31 -3.77
CA ILE A 261 0.94 -7.36 -4.72
C ILE A 261 -0.26 -7.81 -5.54
N VAL A 262 -0.20 -7.62 -6.86
CA VAL A 262 -1.25 -8.07 -7.78
C VAL A 262 -0.71 -9.19 -8.66
N LEU A 263 -1.48 -10.29 -8.73
CA LEU A 263 -1.19 -11.45 -9.56
C LEU A 263 -2.30 -11.56 -10.60
N ASP A 264 -1.98 -11.35 -11.87
CA ASP A 264 -2.89 -11.55 -13.00
C ASP A 264 -2.41 -12.73 -13.82
N ASN A 265 -3.23 -13.78 -13.96
CA ASN A 265 -2.91 -15.02 -14.68
C ASN A 265 -1.52 -15.58 -14.33
N SER A 266 -1.18 -15.52 -13.04
CA SER A 266 0.13 -15.86 -12.50
C SER A 266 -0.03 -16.98 -11.49
N HIS A 267 -0.21 -18.20 -12.01
CA HIS A 267 -0.45 -19.40 -11.21
C HIS A 267 0.77 -19.81 -10.39
N HIS A 268 0.55 -20.60 -9.32
CA HIS A 268 1.61 -21.21 -8.52
C HIS A 268 2.62 -20.21 -7.93
N VAL A 269 2.23 -18.95 -7.70
CA VAL A 269 3.07 -17.97 -7.00
C VAL A 269 3.01 -18.24 -5.50
N ALA A 270 4.17 -18.24 -4.83
CA ALA A 270 4.28 -18.35 -3.38
C ALA A 270 4.78 -17.04 -2.78
N ILE A 271 3.98 -16.46 -1.89
CA ILE A 271 4.26 -15.26 -1.12
C ILE A 271 4.52 -15.71 0.33
N ASP A 272 5.71 -15.44 0.86
CA ASP A 272 6.14 -15.96 2.16
C ASP A 272 6.88 -14.89 2.99
N GLY A 273 6.37 -14.57 4.17
CA GLY A 273 7.04 -13.66 5.08
C GLY A 273 7.11 -12.20 4.61
N VAL A 274 6.24 -11.78 3.70
CA VAL A 274 6.19 -10.37 3.25
C VAL A 274 5.41 -9.51 4.25
N TYR A 275 5.67 -8.22 4.22
CA TYR A 275 4.86 -7.22 4.91
C TYR A 275 4.19 -6.31 3.89
N VAL A 276 2.87 -6.24 3.86
CA VAL A 276 2.15 -5.31 2.99
C VAL A 276 1.39 -4.30 3.85
N HIS A 277 1.59 -3.01 3.62
CA HIS A 277 0.89 -2.00 4.39
C HIS A 277 0.72 -0.65 3.69
N HIS A 278 -0.21 0.16 4.19
CA HIS A 278 -0.47 1.52 3.69
C HIS A 278 -0.80 1.50 2.19
N THR A 279 -1.75 0.65 1.80
CA THR A 279 -2.27 0.61 0.44
C THR A 279 -3.53 1.45 0.32
N GLU A 280 -3.73 2.09 -0.83
CA GLU A 280 -4.93 2.89 -1.10
C GLU A 280 -6.19 2.02 -1.22
N ASP A 281 -6.03 0.84 -1.82
CA ASP A 281 -7.01 -0.24 -2.00
C ASP A 281 -6.46 -1.53 -1.31
N GLU A 282 -6.59 -2.70 -1.95
CA GLU A 282 -6.27 -4.00 -1.37
C GLU A 282 -4.77 -4.33 -1.35
N ALA A 283 -4.37 -5.15 -0.37
CA ALA A 283 -2.97 -5.52 -0.16
C ALA A 283 -2.48 -6.61 -1.12
N VAL A 284 -3.17 -7.74 -1.23
CA VAL A 284 -2.75 -8.85 -2.10
C VAL A 284 -3.93 -9.37 -2.91
N HIS A 285 -3.80 -9.40 -4.23
CA HIS A 285 -4.89 -9.79 -5.14
C HIS A 285 -4.48 -10.94 -6.05
N PHE A 286 -5.11 -12.09 -5.88
CA PHE A 286 -5.06 -13.20 -6.82
C PHE A 286 -6.19 -13.03 -7.84
N ARG A 287 -5.86 -12.54 -9.04
CA ARG A 287 -6.81 -12.13 -10.08
C ARG A 287 -6.54 -12.86 -11.39
N ARG A 288 -7.54 -12.86 -12.27
CA ARG A 288 -7.45 -13.37 -13.63
C ARG A 288 -6.97 -14.83 -13.68
N SER A 289 -7.65 -15.66 -12.90
CA SER A 289 -7.38 -17.08 -12.72
C SER A 289 -6.00 -17.40 -12.16
N SER A 290 -5.42 -16.56 -11.31
CA SER A 290 -4.14 -16.84 -10.62
C SER A 290 -4.28 -17.94 -9.55
N ALA A 291 -4.53 -19.16 -10.02
CA ALA A 291 -4.80 -20.35 -9.23
C ALA A 291 -3.53 -20.96 -8.59
N ASP A 292 -3.77 -21.84 -7.61
CA ASP A 292 -2.75 -22.67 -6.97
C ASP A 292 -1.61 -21.87 -6.31
N GLY A 293 -1.89 -20.60 -6.00
CA GLY A 293 -1.00 -19.71 -5.29
C GLY A 293 -1.11 -19.86 -3.78
N ILE A 294 -0.13 -19.29 -3.07
CA ILE A 294 -0.12 -19.28 -1.61
C ILE A 294 0.41 -17.95 -1.09
N ILE A 295 -0.24 -17.42 -0.06
CA ILE A 295 0.32 -16.40 0.83
C ILE A 295 0.43 -16.96 2.24
N ARG A 296 1.62 -16.90 2.83
CA ARG A 296 1.86 -17.43 4.16
C ARG A 296 2.85 -16.63 5.00
N ASN A 297 2.76 -16.81 6.31
CA ASN A 297 3.67 -16.22 7.31
C ASN A 297 3.83 -14.69 7.16
N SER A 298 2.87 -14.03 6.51
CA SER A 298 2.98 -12.63 6.10
C SER A 298 2.17 -11.74 7.04
N VAL A 299 2.47 -10.44 7.02
CA VAL A 299 1.75 -9.44 7.80
C VAL A 299 1.07 -8.47 6.82
N ILE A 300 -0.20 -8.15 7.08
CA ILE A 300 -0.96 -7.17 6.29
C ILE A 300 -1.65 -6.20 7.24
N THR A 301 -1.43 -4.90 7.08
CA THR A 301 -2.08 -3.83 7.87
C THR A 301 -2.42 -2.65 6.98
N ASP A 302 -3.32 -1.77 7.43
CA ASP A 302 -3.43 -0.41 6.86
C ASP A 302 -3.76 -0.37 5.37
N THR A 303 -4.84 -1.03 4.96
CA THR A 303 -5.32 -1.10 3.57
C THR A 303 -6.56 -0.23 3.40
N GLY A 304 -6.91 0.14 2.16
CA GLY A 304 -8.10 0.95 1.88
C GLY A 304 -7.99 2.41 2.34
N LEU A 305 -6.78 2.98 2.36
CA LEU A 305 -6.55 4.35 2.82
C LEU A 305 -7.24 5.42 1.95
N THR A 306 -7.52 5.10 0.68
CA THR A 306 -8.23 6.00 -0.25
C THR A 306 -9.65 5.50 -0.49
N GLN A 307 -9.83 4.19 -0.68
CA GLN A 307 -11.13 3.58 -0.94
C GLN A 307 -11.40 2.50 0.12
N PRO A 308 -11.99 2.85 1.28
CA PRO A 308 -12.14 1.91 2.39
C PRO A 308 -12.90 0.63 2.04
N GLY A 309 -13.84 0.70 1.09
CA GLY A 309 -14.61 -0.46 0.61
C GLY A 309 -13.91 -1.30 -0.46
N TYR A 310 -12.64 -1.03 -0.77
CA TYR A 310 -11.75 -1.88 -1.59
C TYR A 310 -10.43 -2.15 -0.85
N GLY A 311 -10.46 -2.04 0.48
CA GLY A 311 -9.28 -2.20 1.33
C GLY A 311 -9.11 -3.61 1.84
N GLU A 312 -9.32 -4.64 1.03
CA GLU A 312 -9.19 -6.02 1.47
C GLU A 312 -7.74 -6.38 1.80
N GLY A 313 -7.54 -7.28 2.77
CA GLY A 313 -6.21 -7.82 3.05
C GLY A 313 -5.75 -8.72 1.91
N VAL A 314 -6.51 -9.79 1.66
CA VAL A 314 -6.30 -10.72 0.55
C VAL A 314 -7.58 -10.85 -0.26
N TYR A 315 -7.51 -10.56 -1.56
CA TYR A 315 -8.63 -10.61 -2.49
C TYR A 315 -8.44 -11.81 -3.44
N LEU A 316 -9.39 -12.75 -3.45
CA LEU A 316 -9.32 -13.98 -4.24
C LEU A 316 -10.38 -13.98 -5.34
N GLY A 317 -9.92 -13.89 -6.59
CA GLY A 317 -10.77 -13.86 -7.78
C GLY A 317 -11.24 -12.46 -8.13
N SER A 318 -12.41 -12.36 -8.74
CA SER A 318 -13.02 -11.08 -9.15
C SER A 318 -14.52 -11.12 -8.88
N ALA A 319 -15.11 -10.00 -8.49
CA ALA A 319 -16.58 -9.89 -8.52
C ALA A 319 -17.11 -10.17 -9.94
N GLN A 320 -18.29 -10.77 -10.07
CA GLN A 320 -18.88 -11.18 -11.34
C GLN A 320 -19.03 -10.02 -12.33
N SER A 321 -19.21 -8.79 -11.83
CA SER A 321 -19.28 -7.56 -12.63
C SER A 321 -17.97 -7.28 -13.37
N ASN A 322 -16.85 -7.84 -12.91
CA ASN A 322 -15.52 -7.65 -13.48
C ASN A 322 -15.07 -8.83 -14.35
N PHE A 323 -15.90 -9.88 -14.54
CA PHE A 323 -15.56 -11.03 -15.37
C PHE A 323 -15.33 -10.68 -16.84
N GLY A 324 -15.98 -9.64 -17.38
CA GLY A 324 -15.69 -9.17 -18.74
C GLY A 324 -14.25 -8.68 -18.93
N CYS A 325 -13.59 -8.31 -17.83
CA CYS A 325 -12.24 -7.74 -17.82
C CYS A 325 -11.18 -8.74 -17.35
N HIS A 326 -11.46 -9.41 -16.23
CA HIS A 326 -10.53 -10.31 -15.55
C HIS A 326 -10.88 -11.78 -15.73
N GLY A 327 -12.02 -12.12 -16.32
CA GLY A 327 -12.36 -13.51 -16.61
C GLY A 327 -11.53 -14.04 -17.79
N ASN A 328 -10.78 -15.11 -17.57
CA ASN A 328 -9.93 -15.74 -18.58
C ASN A 328 -9.99 -17.28 -18.56
N SER A 329 -10.88 -17.88 -17.75
CA SER A 329 -11.08 -19.33 -17.72
C SER A 329 -12.57 -19.65 -17.70
N GLY A 330 -13.10 -20.04 -18.85
CA GLY A 330 -14.55 -20.20 -19.04
C GLY A 330 -15.33 -18.88 -18.87
N GLY A 331 -14.67 -17.73 -19.09
CA GLY A 331 -15.25 -16.40 -18.90
C GLY A 331 -15.30 -15.93 -17.44
N MET A 332 -14.75 -16.71 -16.50
CA MET A 332 -14.67 -16.33 -15.08
C MET A 332 -13.22 -16.17 -14.63
N ASP A 333 -13.05 -15.52 -13.49
CA ASP A 333 -11.80 -15.51 -12.74
C ASP A 333 -11.75 -16.76 -11.83
N ARG A 334 -11.00 -17.77 -12.28
CA ARG A 334 -10.86 -19.08 -11.63
C ARG A 334 -9.60 -19.12 -10.78
N SER A 335 -9.39 -18.12 -9.93
CA SER A 335 -8.26 -18.07 -8.97
C SER A 335 -8.44 -19.12 -7.87
N ASP A 336 -8.56 -20.37 -8.29
CA ASP A 336 -8.93 -21.54 -7.52
C ASP A 336 -7.75 -22.03 -6.69
N ARG A 337 -8.05 -22.76 -5.60
CA ARG A 337 -7.07 -23.48 -4.78
C ARG A 337 -5.98 -22.57 -4.20
N VAL A 338 -6.26 -21.27 -4.08
CA VAL A 338 -5.37 -20.33 -3.39
C VAL A 338 -5.39 -20.62 -1.89
N GLN A 339 -4.21 -20.56 -1.28
CA GLN A 339 -4.02 -20.83 0.14
C GLN A 339 -3.58 -19.56 0.88
N VAL A 340 -4.25 -19.25 1.99
CA VAL A 340 -3.93 -18.14 2.89
C VAL A 340 -3.60 -18.73 4.24
N LEU A 341 -2.31 -18.88 4.56
CA LEU A 341 -1.85 -19.69 5.70
C LEU A 341 -1.02 -18.90 6.72
N ASN A 342 -1.36 -18.98 8.01
CA ASN A 342 -0.50 -18.46 9.10
C ASN A 342 -0.12 -16.98 8.96
N ASN A 343 -0.99 -16.16 8.37
CA ASN A 343 -0.77 -14.72 8.23
C ASN A 343 -1.33 -13.97 9.43
N ARG A 344 -0.82 -12.76 9.67
CA ARG A 344 -1.44 -11.77 10.55
C ARG A 344 -2.04 -10.67 9.69
N ILE A 345 -3.36 -10.52 9.71
CA ILE A 345 -4.08 -9.52 8.92
C ILE A 345 -4.85 -8.60 9.86
N GLY A 346 -4.65 -7.30 9.67
CA GLY A 346 -5.09 -6.26 10.59
C GLY A 346 -4.03 -5.90 11.65
N PRO A 347 -4.21 -4.76 12.35
CA PRO A 347 -5.39 -3.89 12.31
C PRO A 347 -5.42 -2.97 11.07
N ARG A 348 -6.50 -2.19 10.98
CA ARG A 348 -6.77 -1.15 9.97
C ARG A 348 -6.79 -1.67 8.53
N VAL A 349 -7.26 -2.90 8.37
CA VAL A 349 -7.74 -3.40 7.08
C VAL A 349 -9.21 -3.01 7.00
N THR A 350 -9.57 -2.13 6.07
CA THR A 350 -10.86 -1.41 6.11
C THR A 350 -12.02 -2.18 5.50
N ALA A 351 -11.75 -3.20 4.69
CA ALA A 351 -12.72 -4.18 4.21
C ALA A 351 -12.43 -5.55 4.83
N GLU A 352 -12.86 -6.64 4.20
CA GLU A 352 -12.58 -7.99 4.68
C GLU A 352 -11.07 -8.28 4.71
N HIS A 353 -10.64 -9.04 5.72
CA HIS A 353 -9.26 -9.51 5.76
C HIS A 353 -8.96 -10.50 4.65
N VAL A 354 -9.94 -11.35 4.32
CA VAL A 354 -9.92 -12.19 3.13
C VAL A 354 -11.28 -12.13 2.44
N ASP A 355 -11.33 -11.60 1.22
CA ASP A 355 -12.54 -11.63 0.42
C ASP A 355 -12.42 -12.70 -0.67
N ILE A 356 -13.29 -13.70 -0.61
CA ILE A 356 -13.31 -14.84 -1.52
C ILE A 356 -14.44 -14.61 -2.52
N LYS A 357 -14.11 -14.26 -3.75
CA LYS A 357 -15.13 -13.97 -4.76
C LYS A 357 -15.73 -15.21 -5.39
N GLU A 358 -16.98 -15.06 -5.84
CA GLU A 358 -17.64 -15.97 -6.75
C GLU A 358 -16.77 -16.25 -7.98
N GLY A 359 -16.89 -17.44 -8.57
CA GLY A 359 -15.98 -17.93 -9.60
C GLY A 359 -14.82 -18.75 -9.06
N THR A 360 -14.39 -18.53 -7.81
CA THR A 360 -13.25 -19.26 -7.21
C THR A 360 -13.67 -20.50 -6.42
N GLU A 361 -12.83 -21.53 -6.40
CA GLU A 361 -13.13 -22.80 -5.74
C GLU A 361 -11.93 -23.45 -5.03
N GLY A 362 -12.19 -24.15 -3.92
CA GLY A 362 -11.29 -25.16 -3.34
C GLY A 362 -10.05 -24.64 -2.63
N GLY A 363 -10.02 -23.38 -2.19
CA GLY A 363 -8.90 -22.82 -1.44
C GLY A 363 -8.90 -23.19 0.05
N VAL A 364 -7.83 -22.79 0.75
CA VAL A 364 -7.65 -23.06 2.18
C VAL A 364 -7.25 -21.79 2.91
N ILE A 365 -8.00 -21.42 3.94
CA ILE A 365 -7.71 -20.30 4.84
C ILE A 365 -7.44 -20.89 6.22
N ARG A 366 -6.17 -21.01 6.62
CA ARG A 366 -5.80 -21.74 7.84
C ARG A 366 -4.76 -21.05 8.71
N GLY A 367 -4.97 -21.12 10.02
CA GLY A 367 -3.97 -20.68 11.01
C GLY A 367 -3.72 -19.17 11.03
N ASN A 368 -4.55 -18.37 10.36
CA ASN A 368 -4.38 -16.92 10.32
C ASN A 368 -4.86 -16.28 11.62
N THR A 369 -4.29 -15.12 11.94
CA THR A 369 -4.75 -14.23 13.00
C THR A 369 -5.36 -12.97 12.39
N PHE A 370 -6.59 -12.66 12.78
CA PHE A 370 -7.36 -11.51 12.31
C PHE A 370 -7.57 -10.49 13.44
N ASP A 371 -7.07 -9.27 13.26
CA ASP A 371 -7.37 -8.13 14.14
C ASP A 371 -8.33 -7.17 13.43
N GLY A 372 -9.64 -7.32 13.70
CA GLY A 372 -10.70 -6.60 13.00
C GLY A 372 -10.83 -5.12 13.37
N GLN A 373 -9.96 -4.59 14.24
CA GLN A 373 -9.95 -3.15 14.53
C GLN A 373 -9.72 -2.36 13.24
N GLY A 374 -10.62 -1.44 12.91
CA GLY A 374 -10.52 -0.58 11.72
C GLY A 374 -11.29 -1.06 10.48
N ILE A 375 -11.95 -2.22 10.53
CA ILE A 375 -12.95 -2.60 9.51
C ILE A 375 -14.01 -1.51 9.44
N SER A 376 -14.34 -1.04 8.23
CA SER A 376 -15.10 0.19 8.03
C SER A 376 -16.60 -0.03 7.84
N GLY A 377 -17.01 -1.20 7.34
CA GLY A 377 -18.37 -1.48 6.87
C GLY A 377 -18.67 -0.91 5.47
N ALA A 378 -17.73 -0.20 4.85
CA ALA A 378 -17.91 0.32 3.49
C ALA A 378 -18.03 -0.84 2.49
N ASN A 379 -18.93 -0.71 1.50
CA ASN A 379 -19.25 -1.77 0.53
C ASN A 379 -19.66 -3.12 1.14
N SER A 380 -20.18 -3.13 2.38
CA SER A 380 -20.47 -4.34 3.16
C SER A 380 -19.23 -5.08 3.68
N GLY A 381 -18.06 -4.45 3.65
CA GLY A 381 -16.84 -4.96 4.28
C GLY A 381 -16.93 -4.87 5.80
N ASP A 382 -17.62 -5.83 6.42
CA ASP A 382 -17.96 -5.83 7.85
C ASP A 382 -17.67 -7.17 8.58
N SER A 383 -16.84 -8.03 7.98
CA SER A 383 -16.39 -9.31 8.58
C SER A 383 -14.90 -9.57 8.33
N TRP A 384 -14.31 -10.60 8.98
CA TRP A 384 -12.92 -10.98 8.64
C TRP A 384 -12.85 -11.72 7.30
N ILE A 385 -13.83 -12.57 7.00
CA ILE A 385 -13.88 -13.32 5.75
C ILE A 385 -15.30 -13.29 5.21
N ASP A 386 -15.48 -12.91 3.95
CA ASP A 386 -16.71 -13.17 3.20
C ASP A 386 -16.46 -14.22 2.10
N ALA A 387 -17.17 -15.35 2.21
CA ALA A 387 -17.05 -16.49 1.33
C ALA A 387 -18.14 -16.49 0.25
N LYS A 388 -17.81 -15.94 -0.92
CA LYS A 388 -18.63 -16.01 -2.15
C LYS A 388 -18.19 -17.11 -3.11
N GLY A 389 -17.00 -17.68 -2.92
CA GLY A 389 -16.50 -18.87 -3.63
C GLY A 389 -17.05 -20.19 -3.10
N ASN A 390 -16.60 -21.31 -3.70
CA ASN A 390 -17.06 -22.66 -3.34
C ASN A 390 -15.98 -23.52 -2.68
N GLY A 391 -16.40 -24.42 -1.78
CA GLY A 391 -15.55 -25.52 -1.33
C GLY A 391 -14.29 -25.10 -0.56
N TYR A 392 -14.27 -23.89 0.01
CA TYR A 392 -13.14 -23.42 0.81
C TYR A 392 -13.13 -24.07 2.19
N LEU A 393 -11.93 -24.42 2.66
CA LEU A 393 -11.71 -24.84 4.03
C LEU A 393 -11.18 -23.67 4.87
N VAL A 394 -11.96 -23.24 5.86
CA VAL A 394 -11.61 -22.20 6.83
C VAL A 394 -11.34 -22.85 8.18
N GLU A 395 -10.07 -23.01 8.54
CA GLU A 395 -9.66 -23.88 9.65
C GLU A 395 -8.65 -23.27 10.61
N GLY A 396 -8.87 -23.41 11.92
CA GLY A 396 -7.83 -23.09 12.91
C GLY A 396 -7.41 -21.62 12.93
N ASN A 397 -8.24 -20.71 12.43
CA ASN A 397 -7.96 -19.26 12.46
C ASN A 397 -8.38 -18.67 13.80
N THR A 398 -7.73 -17.57 14.20
CA THR A 398 -8.11 -16.79 15.38
C THR A 398 -8.54 -15.39 14.92
N GLY A 399 -9.72 -14.94 15.33
CA GLY A 399 -10.21 -13.60 15.04
C GLY A 399 -10.60 -12.83 16.29
N THR A 400 -10.24 -11.55 16.34
CA THR A 400 -10.63 -10.63 17.40
C THR A 400 -11.17 -9.34 16.80
N PHE A 401 -12.20 -8.77 17.40
CA PHE A 401 -12.65 -7.42 17.08
C PHE A 401 -12.62 -6.55 18.33
N ARG A 402 -12.15 -5.32 18.16
CA ARG A 402 -12.28 -4.23 19.14
C ARG A 402 -12.49 -2.92 18.40
N ALA A 403 -13.23 -2.01 19.01
CA ALA A 403 -13.41 -0.67 18.47
C ALA A 403 -12.05 0.06 18.27
N PRO A 404 -11.95 0.99 17.31
CA PRO A 404 -13.00 1.45 16.40
C PRO A 404 -13.24 0.52 15.21
N GLY A 405 -14.41 0.62 14.59
CA GLY A 405 -14.79 -0.10 13.36
C GLY A 405 -16.27 -0.45 13.31
N THR A 406 -16.73 -0.89 12.15
CA THR A 406 -18.05 -1.48 11.91
C THR A 406 -17.87 -2.97 11.66
N PHE A 407 -18.58 -3.81 12.41
CA PHE A 407 -18.38 -5.26 12.35
C PHE A 407 -19.69 -6.00 12.57
N ALA A 408 -20.10 -6.81 11.60
CA ALA A 408 -21.36 -7.54 11.62
C ALA A 408 -21.18 -8.98 12.10
N ASN A 409 -20.18 -9.69 11.58
CA ASN A 409 -19.94 -11.12 11.86
C ASN A 409 -18.45 -11.46 11.77
N GLY A 410 -18.05 -12.59 12.35
CA GLY A 410 -16.68 -13.10 12.21
C GLY A 410 -16.36 -13.52 10.77
N TYR A 411 -17.20 -14.41 10.25
CA TYR A 411 -17.13 -14.99 8.91
C TYR A 411 -18.52 -14.96 8.29
N GLU A 412 -18.58 -14.71 6.99
CA GLU A 412 -19.83 -14.66 6.23
C GLU A 412 -19.77 -15.51 4.97
N THR A 413 -20.95 -15.81 4.42
CA THR A 413 -21.09 -16.38 3.09
C THR A 413 -22.09 -15.56 2.30
N HIS A 414 -21.86 -15.35 1.01
CA HIS A 414 -22.83 -14.74 0.11
C HIS A 414 -22.94 -15.50 -1.21
N ASN A 415 -24.15 -15.60 -1.75
CA ASN A 415 -24.41 -16.24 -3.04
C ASN A 415 -24.74 -15.18 -4.09
N LEU A 416 -23.71 -14.47 -4.57
CA LEU A 416 -23.87 -13.41 -5.59
C LEU A 416 -24.05 -13.97 -6.99
N LEU A 417 -23.55 -15.18 -7.25
CA LEU A 417 -23.70 -15.90 -8.50
C LEU A 417 -24.36 -17.26 -8.25
N THR A 418 -25.28 -17.67 -9.13
CA THR A 418 -25.98 -18.96 -9.03
C THR A 418 -24.96 -20.11 -8.99
N GLY A 419 -25.07 -20.97 -7.98
CA GLY A 419 -24.16 -22.11 -7.78
C GLY A 419 -22.85 -21.78 -7.05
N TYR A 420 -22.65 -20.54 -6.61
CA TYR A 420 -21.49 -20.11 -5.83
C TYR A 420 -21.86 -19.72 -4.39
N GLY A 421 -20.87 -19.69 -3.49
CA GLY A 421 -21.05 -19.47 -2.06
C GLY A 421 -21.44 -20.74 -1.30
N CYS A 422 -21.05 -21.92 -1.82
CA CYS A 422 -21.51 -23.24 -1.39
C CYS A 422 -20.37 -24.18 -1.00
N GLY A 423 -20.67 -25.18 -0.16
CA GLY A 423 -19.74 -26.25 0.21
C GLY A 423 -18.54 -25.81 1.04
N ASN A 424 -18.54 -24.59 1.55
CA ASN A 424 -17.46 -24.06 2.39
C ASN A 424 -17.56 -24.69 3.79
N VAL A 425 -16.42 -24.92 4.43
CA VAL A 425 -16.32 -25.62 5.72
C VAL A 425 -15.58 -24.76 6.74
N TRP A 426 -16.19 -24.52 7.89
CA TRP A 426 -15.56 -23.87 9.04
C TRP A 426 -15.34 -24.87 10.15
N ARG A 427 -14.10 -25.02 10.64
CA ARG A 427 -13.81 -25.88 11.80
C ARG A 427 -12.60 -25.41 12.62
N GLY A 428 -12.65 -25.60 13.93
CA GLY A 428 -11.53 -25.29 14.83
C GLY A 428 -11.13 -23.80 14.90
N ASN A 429 -11.97 -22.88 14.41
CA ASN A 429 -11.68 -21.44 14.51
C ASN A 429 -12.01 -20.90 15.91
N THR A 430 -11.30 -19.87 16.35
CA THR A 430 -11.53 -19.19 17.63
C THR A 430 -11.87 -17.73 17.39
N SER A 431 -13.04 -17.29 17.84
CA SER A 431 -13.57 -15.96 17.56
C SER A 431 -13.90 -15.18 18.83
N ASP A 432 -13.42 -13.95 18.93
CA ASP A 432 -13.91 -12.93 19.87
C ASP A 432 -14.52 -11.78 19.07
N LEU A 433 -15.84 -11.61 19.17
CA LEU A 433 -16.58 -10.64 18.35
C LEU A 433 -16.71 -9.25 19.01
N GLY A 434 -16.00 -9.02 20.12
CA GLY A 434 -15.88 -7.70 20.74
C GLY A 434 -17.19 -7.11 21.28
N GLY A 435 -18.22 -7.92 21.48
CA GLY A 435 -19.53 -7.51 22.00
C GLY A 435 -20.45 -6.87 20.96
N VAL A 436 -20.02 -6.78 19.69
CA VAL A 436 -20.80 -6.14 18.62
C VAL A 436 -21.14 -7.09 17.47
N GLY A 437 -20.26 -8.05 17.16
CA GLY A 437 -20.52 -9.01 16.08
C GLY A 437 -21.62 -10.00 16.47
N ARG A 438 -22.49 -10.32 15.51
CA ARG A 438 -23.69 -11.15 15.72
C ARG A 438 -23.34 -12.62 15.81
N TYR A 439 -22.79 -13.17 14.73
CA TYR A 439 -22.39 -14.57 14.64
C TYR A 439 -20.90 -14.71 14.36
N ALA A 440 -20.29 -15.77 14.87
CA ALA A 440 -18.94 -16.13 14.44
C ALA A 440 -18.94 -16.58 12.99
N VAL A 441 -19.90 -17.41 12.56
CA VAL A 441 -20.12 -17.78 11.16
C VAL A 441 -21.57 -17.51 10.77
N TYR A 442 -21.80 -16.57 9.86
CA TYR A 442 -23.11 -16.27 9.31
C TYR A 442 -23.26 -16.85 7.90
N VAL A 443 -24.22 -17.76 7.72
CA VAL A 443 -24.55 -18.34 6.41
C VAL A 443 -25.79 -17.65 5.86
N SER A 444 -25.64 -16.81 4.82
CA SER A 444 -26.74 -15.99 4.29
C SER A 444 -27.86 -16.80 3.64
N SER A 445 -27.57 -18.00 3.10
CA SER A 445 -28.58 -18.89 2.54
C SER A 445 -28.15 -20.36 2.56
N THR A 446 -29.03 -21.22 3.06
CA THR A 446 -28.89 -22.68 2.93
C THR A 446 -29.64 -23.21 1.70
N SER A 447 -30.74 -22.56 1.32
CA SER A 447 -31.59 -22.99 0.20
C SER A 447 -30.97 -22.76 -1.18
N LYS A 448 -29.99 -21.87 -1.30
CA LYS A 448 -29.22 -21.65 -2.53
C LYS A 448 -28.12 -22.70 -2.77
N CYS A 449 -27.79 -23.51 -1.75
CA CYS A 449 -26.74 -24.53 -1.82
C CYS A 449 -27.25 -25.95 -1.50
N PRO A 450 -28.39 -26.42 -2.04
CA PRO A 450 -29.02 -27.65 -1.58
C PRO A 450 -28.18 -28.90 -1.89
N ALA A 451 -27.40 -28.88 -2.98
CA ALA A 451 -26.55 -30.01 -3.39
C ALA A 451 -25.21 -30.07 -2.63
N ASN A 452 -24.75 -28.93 -2.11
CA ASN A 452 -23.46 -28.83 -1.43
C ASN A 452 -23.54 -27.71 -0.36
N PRO A 453 -24.21 -27.96 0.77
CA PRO A 453 -24.43 -26.93 1.78
C PRO A 453 -23.12 -26.52 2.46
N ASN A 454 -23.08 -25.28 2.92
CA ASN A 454 -22.03 -24.81 3.83
C ASN A 454 -22.10 -25.57 5.16
N VAL A 455 -20.94 -25.90 5.74
CA VAL A 455 -20.83 -26.71 6.96
C VAL A 455 -20.07 -25.96 8.04
N VAL A 456 -20.68 -25.82 9.21
CA VAL A 456 -20.05 -25.23 10.40
C VAL A 456 -19.91 -26.31 11.46
N HIS A 457 -18.68 -26.63 11.85
CA HIS A 457 -18.44 -27.63 12.90
C HIS A 457 -18.59 -27.04 14.31
N ALA A 458 -18.95 -27.89 15.28
CA ALA A 458 -19.02 -27.58 16.70
C ALA A 458 -17.64 -27.31 17.33
N SER A 459 -16.55 -27.66 16.63
CA SER A 459 -15.17 -27.35 17.04
C SER A 459 -14.80 -25.87 16.93
N ASN A 460 -15.64 -25.03 16.30
CA ASN A 460 -15.46 -23.58 16.33
C ASN A 460 -15.89 -23.01 17.69
N THR A 461 -15.13 -22.05 18.22
CA THR A 461 -15.44 -21.37 19.47
C THR A 461 -15.74 -19.90 19.23
N VAL A 462 -16.63 -19.33 20.06
CA VAL A 462 -16.99 -17.92 19.99
C VAL A 462 -17.14 -17.33 21.40
N THR A 463 -16.69 -16.10 21.56
CA THR A 463 -16.88 -15.26 22.75
C THR A 463 -17.37 -13.88 22.32
N ASN A 464 -18.05 -13.19 23.24
CA ASN A 464 -18.56 -11.82 23.05
C ASN A 464 -19.40 -11.63 21.76
N ALA A 465 -20.11 -12.68 21.33
CA ALA A 465 -21.06 -12.59 20.22
C ALA A 465 -22.43 -12.14 20.72
N VAL A 466 -23.12 -11.32 19.93
CA VAL A 466 -24.49 -10.89 20.23
C VAL A 466 -25.49 -12.04 20.08
N ASN A 467 -25.31 -12.90 19.07
CA ASN A 467 -26.24 -14.00 18.81
C ASN A 467 -25.62 -15.39 19.08
N GLY A 468 -24.35 -15.61 18.75
CA GLY A 468 -23.65 -16.86 19.08
C GLY A 468 -22.77 -17.40 17.95
N LEU A 469 -22.65 -18.72 17.85
CA LEU A 469 -21.70 -19.35 16.92
C LEU A 469 -22.13 -19.21 15.46
N THR A 470 -23.34 -19.62 15.13
CA THR A 470 -23.84 -19.59 13.75
C THR A 470 -25.37 -19.58 13.70
N ASN A 471 -25.94 -19.27 12.53
CA ASN A 471 -27.38 -19.26 12.26
C ASN A 471 -27.90 -20.56 11.61
N ILE A 472 -27.07 -21.59 11.49
CA ILE A 472 -27.45 -22.92 10.95
C ILE A 472 -27.14 -24.03 11.95
N ALA A 473 -27.59 -25.26 11.67
CA ALA A 473 -27.21 -26.41 12.48
C ALA A 473 -25.70 -26.68 12.39
N VAL A 474 -25.08 -27.03 13.52
CA VAL A 474 -23.66 -27.38 13.57
C VAL A 474 -23.44 -28.88 13.37
N THR A 475 -22.32 -29.21 12.74
CA THR A 475 -21.83 -30.59 12.61
C THR A 475 -20.92 -30.94 13.78
N PRO A 476 -21.07 -32.12 14.43
CA PRO A 476 -20.19 -32.53 15.53
C PRO A 476 -18.69 -32.50 15.21
#